data_AF-A0A432HXI0-F1
#
_entry.id   AF-A0A432HXI0-F1
#
_cell.length_a   1.000
_cell.length_b   1.000
_cell.length_c   1.000
_cell.angle_alpha   90.00
_cell.angle_beta   90.00
_cell.angle_gamma   90.00
#
_symmetry.space_group_name_H-M   'P 1'
#
loop_
_entity.id
_entity.type
_entity.pdbx_description
1 polymer ?
#
loop_
_entity_poly.entity_id
_entity_poly.type
_entity_poly.pdbx_seq_one_letter_code
_entity_poly.pdbx_strand_id
1 'polypeptide(L)'
;MSDHCGWAVLVTVAADGTLIDRRRVDLVADDLPSLPHHHECQMLPIDDAVELVERVSASAHEHAEACLDALAAAVSQEIVGVAMRERPALPEGIAERIANYRAQTMADTVMYRDALAAAATARNWFVSWYEPKAVFAEADQALGEERIDRLLKDVGGALGPPWRKEHRMAMAAAIAARR
;
A
#
# COMPACT_ATOMS: atom_id res chain seq x y z
N MET A 1 4.32 -1.13 -3.11
CA MET A 1 3.95 -1.19 -1.67
C MET A 1 3.16 -2.48 -1.42
N SER A 2 3.15 -2.97 -0.18
CA SER A 2 2.28 -4.07 0.26
C SER A 2 1.60 -3.67 1.55
N ASP A 3 0.27 -3.62 1.56
CA ASP A 3 -0.56 -3.18 2.68
C ASP A 3 -1.05 -4.35 3.54
N HIS A 4 -1.30 -4.00 4.80
CA HIS A 4 -1.95 -4.78 5.82
C HIS A 4 -2.94 -3.87 6.56
N CYS A 5 -3.82 -4.45 7.36
CA CYS A 5 -4.82 -3.68 8.09
C CYS A 5 -4.12 -2.74 9.08
N GLY A 6 -4.14 -1.43 8.79
CA GLY A 6 -3.54 -0.37 9.60
C GLY A 6 -2.06 -0.07 9.35
N TRP A 7 -1.37 -0.76 8.43
CA TRP A 7 0.05 -0.49 8.14
C TRP A 7 0.47 -0.99 6.75
N ALA A 8 1.59 -0.50 6.23
CA ALA A 8 2.15 -0.97 4.96
C ALA A 8 3.68 -1.10 4.99
N VAL A 9 4.19 -1.91 4.06
CA VAL A 9 5.60 -1.90 3.67
C VAL A 9 5.77 -1.00 2.45
N LEU A 10 6.64 -0.01 2.60
CA LEU A 10 7.17 0.79 1.51
C LEU A 10 8.54 0.23 1.10
N VAL A 11 8.69 0.04 -0.21
CA VAL A 11 9.95 -0.35 -0.84
C VAL A 11 10.20 0.64 -1.96
N THR A 12 11.30 1.36 -1.87
CA THR A 12 11.69 2.38 -2.84
C THR A 12 12.84 1.85 -3.67
N VAL A 13 12.66 1.87 -4.99
CA VAL A 13 13.57 1.27 -5.95
C VAL A 13 13.92 2.30 -7.00
N ALA A 14 15.19 2.43 -7.35
CA ALA A 14 15.65 3.26 -8.45
C ALA A 14 15.27 2.63 -9.79
N ALA A 15 15.33 3.41 -10.87
CA ALA A 15 14.98 2.94 -12.22
C ALA A 15 15.81 1.73 -12.68
N ASP A 16 17.07 1.64 -12.21
CA ASP A 16 18.00 0.56 -12.49
C ASP A 16 17.75 -0.71 -11.64
N GLY A 17 16.74 -0.72 -10.76
CA GLY A 17 16.43 -1.84 -9.88
C GLY A 17 17.15 -1.79 -8.53
N THR A 18 17.97 -0.77 -8.26
CA THR A 18 18.65 -0.59 -6.97
C THR A 18 17.63 -0.32 -5.87
N LEU A 19 17.69 -1.09 -4.78
CA LEU A 19 16.90 -0.81 -3.57
C LEU A 19 17.48 0.42 -2.84
N ILE A 20 16.65 1.45 -2.65
CA ILE A 20 17.02 2.71 -1.99
C ILE A 20 16.60 2.70 -0.52
N ASP A 21 15.35 2.32 -0.27
CA ASP A 21 14.74 2.37 1.05
C ASP A 21 13.75 1.23 1.24
N ARG A 22 13.64 0.76 2.47
CA ARG A 22 12.63 -0.21 2.90
C ARG A 22 12.18 0.16 4.31
N ARG A 23 10.90 0.45 4.48
CA ARG A 23 10.33 0.79 5.79
C ARG A 23 8.92 0.21 5.97
N ARG A 24 8.58 -0.04 7.23
CA ARG A 24 7.20 -0.21 7.66
C ARG A 24 6.65 1.16 8.02
N VAL A 25 5.43 1.45 7.62
CA VAL A 25 4.69 2.67 8.00
C VAL A 25 3.34 2.26 8.58
N ASP A 26 2.96 2.87 9.69
CA ASP A 26 1.62 2.72 10.25
C ASP A 26 0.71 3.76 9.59
N LEU A 27 -0.52 3.36 9.29
CA LEU A 27 -1.48 4.09 8.45
C LEU A 27 -2.73 4.49 9.21
N VAL A 28 -2.68 4.43 10.53
CA VAL A 28 -3.78 4.77 11.43
C VAL A 28 -3.16 5.07 12.79
N ALA A 29 -3.75 6.03 13.51
CA ALA A 29 -3.34 6.35 14.86
C ALA A 29 -3.51 5.15 15.81
N ASP A 30 -2.64 5.03 16.80
CA ASP A 30 -2.61 3.90 17.74
C ASP A 30 -3.88 3.77 18.61
N ASP A 31 -4.65 4.86 18.76
CA ASP A 31 -5.90 4.89 19.52
C ASP A 31 -7.14 4.54 18.69
N LEU A 32 -6.96 4.29 17.38
CA LEU A 32 -8.01 3.94 16.44
C LEU A 32 -7.90 2.49 15.98
N PRO A 33 -9.03 1.82 15.70
CA PRO A 33 -9.00 0.43 15.23
C PRO A 33 -8.46 0.34 13.80
N SER A 34 -7.70 -0.73 13.52
CA SER A 34 -7.14 -0.98 12.21
C SER A 34 -8.10 -1.68 11.23
N LEU A 35 -9.22 -2.19 11.73
CA LEU A 35 -10.21 -3.01 11.01
C LEU A 35 -11.67 -2.54 11.23
N PRO A 36 -11.96 -1.22 11.17
CA PRO A 36 -13.27 -0.72 11.58
C PRO A 36 -14.42 -1.39 10.83
N HIS A 37 -14.33 -1.60 9.51
CA HIS A 37 -15.42 -2.25 8.77
C HIS A 37 -15.55 -3.73 9.13
N HIS A 38 -14.42 -4.45 9.16
CA HIS A 38 -14.43 -5.90 9.33
C HIS A 38 -14.85 -6.35 10.73
N HIS A 39 -14.49 -5.59 11.77
CA HIS A 39 -14.65 -6.01 13.15
C HIS A 39 -15.46 -5.01 13.99
N GLU A 40 -14.95 -3.80 14.25
CA GLU A 40 -15.54 -2.90 15.25
C GLU A 40 -16.95 -2.43 14.89
N CYS A 41 -17.20 -2.09 13.63
CA CYS A 41 -18.51 -1.63 13.16
C CYS A 41 -19.62 -2.68 13.30
N GLN A 42 -19.27 -3.96 13.40
CA GLN A 42 -20.24 -5.05 13.52
C GLN A 42 -20.93 -5.08 14.90
N MET A 43 -20.38 -4.34 15.88
CA MET A 43 -20.86 -4.28 17.25
C MET A 43 -21.47 -2.92 17.62
N LEU A 44 -21.57 -2.00 16.65
CA LEU A 44 -22.03 -0.63 16.85
C LEU A 44 -23.38 -0.39 16.15
N PRO A 45 -24.21 0.53 16.66
CA PRO A 45 -25.27 1.16 15.87
C PRO A 45 -24.69 1.73 14.57
N ILE A 46 -25.47 1.68 13.48
CA ILE A 46 -24.96 2.02 12.14
C ILE A 46 -24.43 3.46 12.05
N ASP A 47 -25.04 4.41 12.75
CA ASP A 47 -24.61 5.80 12.75
C ASP A 47 -23.23 5.95 13.43
N ASP A 48 -23.05 5.34 14.61
CA ASP A 48 -21.77 5.30 15.34
C ASP A 48 -20.68 4.58 14.54
N ALA A 49 -21.06 3.52 13.81
CA ALA A 49 -20.17 2.76 12.95
C ALA A 49 -19.67 3.60 11.76
N VAL A 50 -20.56 4.38 11.14
CA VAL A 50 -20.20 5.31 10.06
C VAL A 50 -19.23 6.38 10.58
N GLU A 51 -19.53 7.00 11.72
CA GLU A 51 -18.66 8.01 12.34
C GLU A 51 -17.27 7.43 12.66
N LEU A 52 -17.20 6.19 13.15
CA LEU A 52 -15.94 5.51 13.40
C LEU A 52 -15.12 5.33 12.12
N VAL A 53 -15.73 4.87 11.03
CA VAL A 53 -15.04 4.71 9.74
C VAL A 53 -14.53 6.06 9.22
N GLU A 54 -15.32 7.12 9.33
CA GLU A 54 -14.90 8.46 8.90
C GLU A 54 -13.67 8.94 9.67
N ARG A 55 -13.64 8.74 10.99
CA ARG A 55 -12.48 9.06 11.84
C ARG A 55 -11.24 8.26 11.45
N VAL A 56 -11.38 6.95 11.22
CA VAL A 56 -10.27 6.11 10.79
C VAL A 56 -9.78 6.51 9.39
N SER A 57 -10.69 6.81 8.47
CA SER A 57 -10.36 7.28 7.13
C SER A 57 -9.57 8.59 7.16
N ALA A 58 -10.00 9.57 7.98
CA ALA A 58 -9.27 10.82 8.17
C ALA A 58 -7.85 10.56 8.70
N SER A 59 -7.73 9.72 9.74
CA SER A 59 -6.43 9.32 10.28
C SER A 59 -5.53 8.66 9.22
N ALA A 60 -6.10 7.79 8.38
CA ALA A 60 -5.36 7.13 7.31
C ALA A 60 -4.84 8.11 6.26
N HIS A 61 -5.62 9.12 5.89
CA HIS A 61 -5.17 10.18 4.99
C HIS A 61 -4.00 10.98 5.58
N GLU A 62 -4.11 11.41 6.85
CA GLU A 62 -3.05 12.15 7.54
C GLU A 62 -1.74 11.34 7.62
N HIS A 63 -1.83 10.06 8.00
CA HIS A 63 -0.66 9.18 8.11
C HIS A 63 -0.06 8.85 6.74
N ALA A 64 -0.89 8.66 5.72
CA ALA A 64 -0.43 8.46 4.35
C ALA A 64 0.35 9.68 3.84
N GLU A 65 -0.15 10.90 4.06
CA GLU A 65 0.56 12.12 3.69
C GLU A 65 1.89 12.25 4.44
N ALA A 66 1.85 12.16 5.77
CA ALA A 66 3.04 12.30 6.60
C ALA A 66 4.13 11.27 6.24
N CYS A 67 3.74 10.01 5.99
CA CYS A 67 4.72 8.97 5.67
C CYS A 67 5.33 9.15 4.27
N LEU A 68 4.57 9.62 3.28
CA LEU A 68 5.10 9.90 1.95
C LEU A 68 5.98 11.16 1.93
N ASP A 69 5.68 12.18 2.74
CA ASP A 69 6.58 13.32 2.93
C ASP A 69 7.89 12.92 3.59
N ALA A 70 7.81 12.12 4.66
CA ALA A 70 8.99 11.60 5.33
C ALA A 70 9.82 10.68 4.42
N LEU A 71 9.18 9.96 3.50
CA LEU A 71 9.88 9.18 2.49
C LEU A 71 10.59 10.09 1.48
N ALA A 72 9.87 11.04 0.88
CA ALA A 72 10.41 11.97 -0.11
C ALA A 72 11.57 12.81 0.42
N ALA A 73 11.52 13.20 1.70
CA ALA A 73 12.60 13.92 2.35
C ALA A 73 13.84 13.04 2.67
N ALA A 74 13.65 11.73 2.85
CA ALA A 74 14.70 10.81 3.23
C ALA A 74 15.48 10.23 2.04
N VAL A 75 14.86 10.14 0.86
CA VAL A 75 15.51 9.62 -0.35
C VAL A 75 16.12 10.76 -1.16
N SER A 76 17.31 10.51 -1.73
CA SER A 76 18.02 11.53 -2.50
C SER A 76 17.56 11.62 -3.96
N GLN A 77 16.85 10.60 -4.46
CA GLN A 77 16.26 10.61 -5.80
C GLN A 77 14.81 11.09 -5.77
N GLU A 78 14.38 11.72 -6.85
CA GLU A 78 12.99 12.08 -7.05
C GLU A 78 12.11 10.82 -7.12
N ILE A 79 11.03 10.81 -6.35
CA ILE A 79 10.00 9.78 -6.45
C ILE A 79 9.03 10.19 -7.56
N VAL A 80 8.90 9.33 -8.57
CA VAL A 80 8.04 9.59 -9.73
C VAL A 80 6.68 8.90 -9.62
N GLY A 81 6.56 7.86 -8.81
CA GLY A 81 5.36 7.04 -8.76
C GLY A 81 5.33 6.02 -7.63
N VAL A 82 4.15 5.46 -7.40
CA VAL A 82 3.90 4.37 -6.45
C VAL A 82 3.15 3.24 -7.14
N ALA A 83 3.52 2.01 -6.81
CA ALA A 83 2.83 0.82 -7.27
C ALA A 83 2.07 0.16 -6.11
N MET A 84 0.79 -0.12 -6.30
CA MET A 84 -0.15 -0.56 -5.27
C MET A 84 -0.98 -1.75 -5.77
N ARG A 85 -1.36 -2.65 -4.87
CA ARG A 85 -2.20 -3.78 -5.25
C ARG A 85 -3.57 -3.29 -5.71
N GLU A 86 -4.08 -3.82 -6.81
CA GLU A 86 -5.44 -3.56 -7.29
C GLU A 86 -6.48 -3.71 -6.17
N ARG A 87 -7.48 -2.84 -6.19
CA ARG A 87 -8.58 -2.80 -5.23
C ARG A 87 -9.88 -3.26 -5.88
N PRO A 88 -10.67 -4.11 -5.21
CA PRO A 88 -12.01 -4.45 -5.71
C PRO A 88 -12.90 -3.21 -5.73
N ALA A 89 -13.89 -3.20 -6.62
CA ALA A 89 -14.98 -2.25 -6.53
C ALA A 89 -15.81 -2.54 -5.26
N LEU A 90 -16.10 -1.49 -4.50
CA LEU A 90 -16.94 -1.53 -3.31
C LEU A 90 -18.15 -0.63 -3.51
N PRO A 91 -19.24 -0.86 -2.76
CA PRO A 91 -20.33 0.12 -2.69
C PRO A 91 -19.82 1.52 -2.34
N GLU A 92 -20.51 2.57 -2.76
CA GLU A 92 -20.05 3.94 -2.49
C GLU A 92 -20.25 4.32 -1.01
N GLY A 93 -21.39 3.94 -0.42
CA GLY A 93 -21.75 4.30 0.96
C GLY A 93 -21.05 3.46 2.04
N ILE A 94 -20.59 4.12 3.10
CA ILE A 94 -19.97 3.47 4.27
C ILE A 94 -20.95 2.48 4.92
N ALA A 95 -22.19 2.90 5.15
CA ALA A 95 -23.21 2.03 5.75
C ALA A 95 -23.49 0.78 4.89
N GLU A 96 -23.47 0.92 3.56
CA GLU A 96 -23.64 -0.21 2.64
C GLU A 96 -22.44 -1.16 2.67
N ARG A 97 -21.22 -0.63 2.80
CA ARG A 97 -20.01 -1.45 2.99
C ARG A 97 -20.05 -2.23 4.30
N ILE A 98 -20.51 -1.61 5.38
CA ILE A 98 -20.65 -2.25 6.71
C ILE A 98 -21.69 -3.37 6.65
N ALA A 99 -22.83 -3.15 5.99
CA ALA A 99 -23.90 -4.14 5.91
C ALA A 99 -23.60 -5.31 4.95
N ASN A 100 -22.68 -5.12 4.00
CA ASN A 100 -22.34 -6.12 3.00
C ASN A 100 -21.14 -6.97 3.45
N TYR A 101 -21.38 -8.25 3.76
CA TYR A 101 -20.35 -9.18 4.23
C TYR A 101 -19.09 -9.25 3.35
N ARG A 102 -19.24 -9.19 2.03
CA ARG A 102 -18.07 -9.19 1.14
C ARG A 102 -17.35 -7.86 1.21
N ALA A 103 -18.07 -6.74 1.19
CA ALA A 103 -17.46 -5.42 1.23
C ALA A 103 -16.72 -5.18 2.55
N GLN A 104 -17.33 -5.50 3.70
CA GLN A 104 -16.73 -5.26 5.02
C GLN A 104 -15.39 -5.98 5.20
N THR A 105 -15.20 -7.17 4.61
CA THR A 105 -13.94 -7.94 4.72
C THR A 105 -12.78 -7.34 3.92
N MET A 106 -13.06 -6.42 3.00
CA MET A 106 -12.05 -5.82 2.12
C MET A 106 -11.94 -4.31 2.27
N ALA A 107 -13.00 -3.65 2.79
CA ALA A 107 -13.13 -2.20 2.87
C ALA A 107 -11.98 -1.51 3.61
N ASP A 108 -11.50 -2.10 4.71
CA ASP A 108 -10.39 -1.53 5.47
C ASP A 108 -9.11 -1.45 4.62
N THR A 109 -8.75 -2.53 3.93
CA THR A 109 -7.56 -2.53 3.06
C THR A 109 -7.71 -1.62 1.85
N VAL A 110 -8.92 -1.46 1.33
CA VAL A 110 -9.20 -0.51 0.23
C VAL A 110 -9.04 0.93 0.72
N MET A 111 -9.57 1.26 1.90
CA MET A 111 -9.43 2.58 2.52
C MET A 111 -7.97 2.99 2.69
N TYR A 112 -7.11 2.12 3.23
CA TYR A 112 -5.68 2.42 3.37
C TYR A 112 -4.96 2.62 2.02
N ARG A 113 -5.33 1.82 1.00
CA ARG A 113 -4.78 2.00 -0.34
C ARG A 113 -5.25 3.31 -0.99
N ASP A 114 -6.49 3.70 -0.76
CA ASP A 114 -7.06 4.93 -1.29
C ASP A 114 -6.41 6.16 -0.66
N ALA A 115 -6.17 6.13 0.66
CA ALA A 115 -5.44 7.18 1.36
C ALA A 115 -4.03 7.37 0.79
N LEU A 116 -3.28 6.29 0.59
CA LEU A 116 -1.95 6.34 0.00
C LEU A 116 -1.95 6.77 -1.48
N ALA A 117 -2.92 6.31 -2.27
CA ALA A 117 -3.06 6.73 -3.66
C ALA A 117 -3.40 8.22 -3.78
N ALA A 118 -4.27 8.73 -2.91
CA ALA A 118 -4.59 10.15 -2.82
C ALA A 118 -3.35 10.98 -2.44
N ALA A 119 -2.62 10.55 -1.40
CA ALA A 119 -1.39 11.22 -0.97
C ALA A 119 -0.32 11.22 -2.08
N ALA A 120 -0.13 10.12 -2.81
CA ALA A 120 0.78 10.08 -3.94
C ALA A 120 0.34 11.02 -5.09
N THR A 121 -0.96 11.01 -5.41
CA THR A 121 -1.53 11.88 -6.46
C THR A 121 -1.36 13.37 -6.12
N ALA A 122 -1.56 13.75 -4.86
CA ALA A 122 -1.34 15.13 -4.40
C ALA A 122 0.11 15.61 -4.59
N ARG A 123 1.07 14.68 -4.68
CA ARG A 123 2.50 14.94 -4.94
C ARG A 123 2.85 14.85 -6.43
N ASN A 124 1.85 14.74 -7.31
CA ASN A 124 2.00 14.49 -8.75
C ASN A 124 2.74 13.18 -9.09
N TRP A 125 2.76 12.23 -8.16
CA TRP A 125 3.30 10.89 -8.43
C TRP A 125 2.26 10.08 -9.18
N PHE A 126 2.69 9.32 -10.18
CA PHE A 126 1.77 8.39 -10.83
C PHE A 126 1.41 7.25 -9.87
N VAL A 127 0.16 6.80 -9.92
CA VAL A 127 -0.30 5.62 -9.19
C VAL A 127 -0.48 4.48 -10.19
N SER A 128 0.30 3.41 -10.02
CA SER A 128 0.15 2.16 -10.76
C SER A 128 -0.55 1.13 -9.88
N TRP A 129 -1.55 0.45 -10.45
CA TRP A 129 -2.26 -0.64 -9.80
C TRP A 129 -1.82 -1.95 -10.41
N TYR A 130 -1.39 -2.91 -9.58
CA TYR A 130 -0.90 -4.22 -10.05
C TYR A 130 -1.78 -5.36 -9.57
N GLU A 131 -1.90 -6.39 -10.42
CA GLU A 131 -2.49 -7.67 -10.05
C GLU A 131 -1.40 -8.59 -9.45
N PRO A 132 -1.53 -9.06 -8.19
CA PRO A 132 -0.47 -9.80 -7.50
C PRO A 132 -0.02 -11.08 -8.18
N LYS A 133 -0.88 -11.68 -9.02
CA LYS A 133 -0.55 -12.91 -9.76
C LYS A 133 0.30 -12.63 -11.00
N ALA A 134 0.24 -11.43 -11.57
CA ALA A 134 0.94 -11.06 -12.78
C ALA A 134 2.24 -10.28 -12.51
N VAL A 135 2.30 -9.56 -11.39
CA VAL A 135 3.36 -8.57 -11.09
C VAL A 135 4.81 -9.08 -11.23
N PHE A 136 5.09 -10.34 -10.93
CA PHE A 136 6.44 -10.90 -11.10
C PHE A 136 6.80 -11.10 -12.57
N ALA A 137 5.84 -11.54 -13.39
CA ALA A 137 6.04 -11.67 -14.83
C ALA A 137 6.19 -10.30 -15.50
N GLU A 138 5.41 -9.31 -15.06
CA GLU A 138 5.53 -7.92 -15.52
C GLU A 138 6.89 -7.31 -15.13
N ALA A 139 7.38 -7.60 -13.92
CA ALA A 139 8.71 -7.18 -13.48
C ALA A 139 9.83 -7.83 -14.31
N ASP A 140 9.72 -9.14 -14.61
CA ASP A 140 10.64 -9.84 -15.52
C ASP A 140 10.65 -9.18 -16.91
N GLN A 141 9.48 -8.86 -17.47
CA GLN A 141 9.36 -8.16 -18.75
C GLN A 141 9.99 -6.77 -18.71
N ALA A 142 9.80 -6.04 -17.61
CA ALA A 142 10.41 -4.73 -17.43
C ALA A 142 11.93 -4.84 -17.42
N LEU A 143 12.51 -5.80 -16.68
CA LEU A 143 13.96 -6.00 -16.52
C LEU A 143 14.69 -6.53 -17.77
N GLY A 144 13.99 -7.20 -18.69
CA GLY A 144 14.58 -7.71 -19.93
C GLY A 144 15.41 -8.98 -19.71
N GLU A 145 16.72 -8.93 -19.92
CA GLU A 145 17.61 -10.09 -19.75
C GLU A 145 17.82 -10.46 -18.27
N GLU A 146 17.70 -9.48 -17.37
CA GLU A 146 17.79 -9.72 -15.94
C GLU A 146 16.49 -10.32 -15.40
N ARG A 147 16.62 -11.32 -14.51
CA ARG A 147 15.48 -12.02 -13.90
C ARG A 147 15.16 -11.46 -12.53
N ILE A 148 13.90 -11.14 -12.28
CA ILE A 148 13.43 -10.58 -11.00
C ILE A 148 13.80 -11.49 -9.83
N ASP A 149 13.71 -12.81 -9.98
CA ASP A 149 14.04 -13.76 -8.93
C ASP A 149 15.51 -13.69 -8.49
N ARG A 150 16.43 -13.43 -9.44
CA ARG A 150 17.85 -13.26 -9.15
C ARG A 150 18.08 -11.95 -8.40
N LEU A 151 17.53 -10.85 -8.91
CA LEU A 151 17.64 -9.54 -8.27
C LEU A 151 17.09 -9.56 -6.83
N LEU A 152 15.90 -10.13 -6.63
CA LEU A 152 15.29 -10.25 -5.31
C LEU A 152 16.12 -11.10 -4.35
N LYS A 153 16.82 -12.13 -4.84
CA LYS A 153 17.72 -12.96 -4.05
C LYS A 153 18.98 -12.18 -3.65
N ASP A 154 19.59 -11.48 -4.60
CA ASP A 154 20.82 -10.73 -4.37
C ASP A 154 20.58 -9.55 -3.40
N VAL A 155 19.48 -8.81 -3.60
CA VAL A 155 19.02 -7.75 -2.67
C VAL A 155 18.74 -8.31 -1.28
N GLY A 156 18.03 -9.44 -1.19
CA GLY A 156 17.74 -10.08 0.09
C GLY A 156 18.99 -10.54 0.85
N GLY A 157 20.00 -11.03 0.12
CA GLY A 157 21.29 -11.43 0.68
C GLY A 157 22.11 -10.24 1.20
N ALA A 158 22.12 -9.13 0.47
CA ALA A 158 22.84 -7.91 0.86
C ALA A 158 22.18 -7.18 2.03
N LEU A 159 20.85 -7.08 2.03
CA LEU A 159 20.07 -6.31 3.02
C LEU A 159 19.86 -7.06 4.33
N GLY A 160 19.74 -8.38 4.27
CA GLY A 160 19.39 -9.21 5.40
C GLY A 160 17.90 -9.10 5.82
N PRO A 161 17.50 -9.87 6.85
CA PRO A 161 16.12 -9.91 7.32
C PRO A 161 15.67 -8.54 7.89
N PRO A 162 14.38 -8.18 7.80
CA PRO A 162 13.28 -8.98 7.25
C PRO A 162 13.10 -8.87 5.71
N TRP A 163 13.32 -9.95 4.96
CA TRP A 163 13.10 -9.99 3.49
C TRP A 163 11.99 -10.97 3.11
N ARG A 164 10.75 -10.55 3.40
CA ARG A 164 9.56 -11.39 3.31
C ARG A 164 8.83 -11.26 1.96
N LYS A 165 7.72 -11.97 1.80
CA LYS A 165 6.92 -11.99 0.56
C LYS A 165 6.41 -10.60 0.20
N GLU A 166 5.95 -9.84 1.18
CA GLU A 166 5.45 -8.47 1.03
C GLU A 166 6.52 -7.52 0.49
N HIS A 167 7.76 -7.63 0.94
CA HIS A 167 8.89 -6.84 0.46
C HIS A 167 9.22 -7.18 -1.01
N ARG A 168 9.30 -8.47 -1.32
CA ARG A 168 9.57 -8.96 -2.67
C ARG A 168 8.49 -8.55 -3.67
N MET A 169 7.22 -8.63 -3.25
CA MET A 169 6.10 -8.19 -4.07
C MET A 169 6.09 -6.68 -4.28
N ALA A 170 6.37 -5.89 -3.24
CA ALA A 170 6.46 -4.44 -3.35
C ALA A 170 7.60 -4.00 -4.27
N MET A 171 8.76 -4.67 -4.22
CA MET A 171 9.88 -4.43 -5.13
C MET A 171 9.53 -4.79 -6.57
N ALA A 172 8.96 -5.97 -6.80
CA ALA A 172 8.52 -6.39 -8.13
C ALA A 172 7.50 -5.39 -8.72
N ALA A 173 6.54 -4.93 -7.91
CA ALA A 173 5.57 -3.93 -8.33
C ALA A 173 6.21 -2.59 -8.73
N ALA A 174 7.20 -2.12 -7.96
CA ALA A 174 7.91 -0.89 -8.29
C ALA A 174 8.68 -1.02 -9.63
N ILE A 175 9.32 -2.17 -9.87
CA ILE A 175 10.04 -2.46 -11.11
C ILE A 175 9.07 -2.60 -12.29
N ALA A 176 7.96 -3.32 -12.13
CA ALA A 176 6.95 -3.50 -13.17
C ALA A 176 6.31 -2.16 -13.58
N ALA A 177 6.17 -1.23 -12.63
CA ALA A 177 5.59 0.08 -12.85
C ALA A 177 6.60 1.14 -13.35
N ARG A 178 7.88 0.78 -13.55
CA ARG A 178 8.89 1.72 -14.03
C ARG A 178 8.51 2.22 -15.42
N ARG A 179 8.66 3.52 -15.65
CA ARG A 179 8.48 4.18 -16.94
C ARG A 179 9.83 4.58 -17.52
#